data_AF-A0A0B7N6Z9-F1
#
_entry.id   AF-A0A0B7N6Z9-F1
#
_cell.length_a   1.000
_cell.length_b   1.000
_cell.length_c   1.000
_cell.angle_alpha   90.00
_cell.angle_beta   90.00
_cell.angle_gamma   90.00
#
_symmetry.space_group_name_H-M   'P 1'
#
loop_
_entity.id
_entity.type
_entity.pdbx_description
1 polymer ?
#
loop_
_entity_poly.entity_id
_entity_poly.type
_entity_poly.pdbx_seq_one_letter_code
_entity_poly.pdbx_strand_id
1 'polypeptide(L)'
;MAEIFGTSEAAIQRLGRWNNSALTPHYLTHLPREALRALAGFTREAGQFYLVRSTVTPPEELLKKVFFQVDYWIEKINKEEVLEGSTAADGIFKSACSTANLNHALENTEEPGELLLQRAIPKVGNHLKDLKHQVFMLSAQVRSLNTLLQGFQAFPADIF
;
A
#
# COMPACT_ATOMS: atom_id res chain seq x y z
N MET A 1 -12.36 4.86 -20.73
CA MET A 1 -11.88 4.69 -19.34
C MET A 1 -10.61 5.51 -19.09
N ALA A 2 -9.51 5.31 -19.85
CA ALA A 2 -8.30 6.15 -19.73
C ALA A 2 -8.50 7.64 -20.16
N GLU A 3 -9.43 7.91 -21.07
CA GLU A 3 -9.81 9.28 -21.52
C GLU A 3 -10.33 10.14 -20.35
N ILE A 4 -11.02 9.52 -19.40
CA ILE A 4 -11.59 10.19 -18.21
C ILE A 4 -10.47 10.72 -17.30
N PHE A 5 -9.31 10.06 -17.32
CA PHE A 5 -8.11 10.46 -16.57
C PHE A 5 -7.21 11.42 -17.35
N GLY A 6 -7.68 12.01 -18.47
CA GLY A 6 -6.94 13.03 -19.23
C GLY A 6 -5.73 12.49 -20.00
N THR A 7 -5.71 11.19 -20.31
CA THR A 7 -4.64 10.57 -21.10
C THR A 7 -4.71 11.02 -22.57
N SER A 8 -3.56 11.21 -23.21
CA SER A 8 -3.51 11.59 -24.63
C SER A 8 -4.17 10.54 -25.52
N GLU A 9 -5.00 10.99 -26.46
CA GLU A 9 -5.71 10.12 -27.41
C GLU A 9 -4.72 9.21 -28.18
N ALA A 10 -3.54 9.74 -28.54
CA ALA A 10 -2.48 8.96 -29.17
C ALA A 10 -1.96 7.80 -28.29
N ALA A 11 -1.88 7.98 -26.96
CA ALA A 11 -1.48 6.91 -26.04
C ALA A 11 -2.59 5.87 -25.82
N ILE A 12 -3.85 6.28 -25.87
CA ILE A 12 -5.01 5.39 -25.78
C ILE A 12 -5.16 4.56 -27.06
N GLN A 13 -4.94 5.18 -28.21
CA GLN A 13 -4.89 4.49 -29.50
C GLN A 13 -3.80 3.43 -29.52
N ARG A 14 -2.58 3.75 -29.04
CA ARG A 14 -1.48 2.78 -28.83
C ARG A 14 -1.79 1.66 -27.84
N LEU A 15 -2.80 1.78 -26.99
CA LEU A 15 -3.17 0.72 -26.06
C LEU A 15 -4.20 -0.25 -26.66
N GLY A 16 -5.00 0.17 -27.65
CA GLY A 16 -5.99 -0.74 -28.27
C GLY A 16 -7.12 -0.12 -29.08
N ARG A 17 -7.12 1.18 -29.39
CA ARG A 17 -8.08 1.75 -30.36
C ARG A 17 -7.46 1.75 -31.75
N TRP A 18 -7.85 0.76 -32.56
CA TRP A 18 -7.24 0.43 -33.84
C TRP A 18 -7.20 1.57 -34.87
N ASN A 19 -5.98 2.00 -35.20
CA ASN A 19 -5.58 2.52 -36.51
C ASN A 19 -4.34 1.75 -36.96
N ASN A 20 -4.39 1.15 -38.15
CA ASN A 20 -3.33 0.31 -38.71
C ASN A 20 -1.98 1.04 -38.89
N SER A 21 -1.94 2.37 -38.91
CA SER A 21 -0.70 3.14 -39.08
C SER A 21 0.20 3.20 -37.83
N ALA A 22 -0.33 2.88 -36.64
CA ALA A 22 0.40 2.96 -35.37
C ALA A 22 1.03 1.63 -34.93
N LEU A 23 0.68 0.50 -35.57
CA LEU A 23 1.07 -0.85 -35.16
C LEU A 23 2.60 -1.06 -35.18
N THR A 24 3.24 -0.72 -36.30
CA THR A 24 4.62 -1.10 -36.61
C THR A 24 5.70 -0.36 -35.79
N PRO A 25 5.63 0.97 -35.57
CA PRO A 25 6.64 1.68 -34.78
C PRO A 25 6.36 1.68 -33.27
N HIS A 26 5.13 1.39 -32.82
CA HIS A 26 4.74 1.61 -31.42
C HIS A 26 4.40 0.33 -30.64
N TYR A 27 4.00 -0.78 -31.27
CA TYR A 27 3.66 -2.00 -30.53
C TYR A 27 4.79 -3.01 -30.45
N LEU A 28 5.68 -3.03 -31.44
CA LEU A 28 6.82 -3.97 -31.46
C LEU A 28 7.94 -3.57 -30.49
N THR A 29 7.92 -2.35 -29.97
CA THR A 29 9.05 -1.79 -29.24
C THR A 29 8.71 -1.38 -27.80
N HIS A 30 7.60 -0.67 -27.52
CA HIS A 30 7.33 -0.15 -26.17
C HIS A 30 5.83 0.00 -25.85
N LEU A 31 5.39 -0.53 -24.71
CA LEU A 31 4.02 -0.36 -24.21
C LEU A 31 3.79 1.11 -23.75
N PRO A 32 2.63 1.75 -24.05
CA PRO A 32 2.42 3.17 -23.73
C PRO A 32 2.27 3.39 -22.23
N ARG A 33 3.38 3.78 -21.57
CA ARG A 33 3.48 3.97 -20.12
C ARG A 33 2.43 4.94 -19.55
N GLU A 34 2.11 6.00 -20.30
CA GLU A 34 1.11 7.00 -19.89
C GLU A 34 -0.28 6.37 -19.69
N ALA A 35 -0.74 5.59 -20.67
CA ALA A 35 -2.04 4.94 -20.62
C ALA A 35 -2.10 3.84 -19.54
N LEU A 36 -1.02 3.07 -19.38
CA LEU A 36 -0.94 2.07 -18.30
C LEU A 36 -1.01 2.70 -16.91
N ARG A 37 -0.36 3.84 -16.72
CA ARG A 37 -0.37 4.54 -15.43
C ARG A 37 -1.76 5.06 -15.10
N ALA A 38 -2.44 5.67 -16.07
CA ALA A 38 -3.81 6.11 -15.90
C ALA A 38 -4.76 4.94 -15.56
N LEU A 39 -4.59 3.78 -16.21
CA LEU A 39 -5.37 2.58 -15.89
C LEU A 39 -5.06 1.99 -14.51
N ALA A 40 -3.82 2.10 -14.06
CA ALA A 40 -3.40 1.68 -12.72
C ALA A 40 -3.75 2.72 -11.63
N GLY A 41 -4.45 3.81 -11.98
CA GLY A 41 -4.87 4.85 -11.04
C GLY A 41 -3.78 5.85 -10.64
N PHE A 42 -2.64 5.84 -11.33
CA PHE A 42 -1.57 6.81 -11.13
C PHE A 42 -1.79 8.05 -11.99
N THR A 43 -1.24 9.19 -11.56
CA THR A 43 -1.21 10.38 -12.41
C THR A 43 -0.33 10.18 -13.63
N ARG A 44 -0.54 11.07 -14.60
CA ARG A 44 0.14 11.08 -15.89
C ARG A 44 1.63 11.48 -15.77
N GLU A 45 1.97 12.29 -14.77
CA GLU A 45 3.31 12.84 -14.54
C GLU A 45 4.30 11.78 -14.07
N ALA A 46 5.53 11.80 -14.60
CA ALA A 46 6.63 10.95 -14.14
C ALA A 46 6.93 11.20 -12.63
N GLY A 47 7.16 10.14 -11.85
CA GLY A 47 7.66 10.26 -10.46
C GLY A 47 6.76 9.68 -9.37
N GLN A 48 5.46 9.56 -9.60
CA GLN A 48 4.55 8.96 -8.62
C GLN A 48 4.55 7.43 -8.74
N PHE A 49 5.51 6.80 -8.05
CA PHE A 49 5.67 5.34 -7.99
C PHE A 49 5.36 4.74 -6.61
N TYR A 50 4.95 5.58 -5.66
CA TYR A 50 4.76 5.16 -4.28
C TYR A 50 3.58 4.17 -4.19
N LEU A 51 3.90 2.95 -3.77
CA LEU A 51 2.95 1.87 -3.54
C LEU A 51 2.97 1.55 -2.05
N VAL A 52 1.86 1.80 -1.35
CA VAL A 52 1.75 1.54 0.09
C VAL A 52 2.09 0.09 0.44
N ARG A 53 1.73 -0.86 -0.42
CA ARG A 53 1.90 -2.29 -0.14
C ARG A 53 3.35 -2.75 -0.27
N SER A 54 4.17 -2.04 -1.03
CA SER A 54 5.55 -2.47 -1.29
C SER A 54 6.54 -2.03 -0.22
N THR A 55 6.11 -1.23 0.77
CA THR A 55 6.93 -0.89 1.94
C THR A 55 7.02 -2.03 2.95
N VAL A 56 6.19 -3.07 2.81
CA VAL A 56 6.16 -4.23 3.70
C VAL A 56 6.81 -5.42 3.00
N THR A 57 8.08 -5.69 3.34
CA THR A 57 8.76 -6.91 2.88
C THR A 57 8.17 -8.13 3.59
N PRO A 58 7.62 -9.11 2.85
CA PRO A 58 7.04 -10.30 3.48
C PRO A 58 8.14 -11.20 4.09
N PRO A 59 7.85 -11.89 5.21
CA PRO A 59 8.75 -12.89 5.79
C PRO A 59 9.11 -14.01 4.81
N GLU A 60 10.38 -14.40 4.77
CA GLU A 60 10.91 -15.42 3.85
C GLU A 60 10.23 -16.79 4.03
N GLU A 61 9.89 -17.15 5.27
CA GLU A 61 9.19 -18.40 5.58
C GLU A 61 7.81 -18.50 4.91
N LEU A 62 7.10 -17.38 4.77
CA LEU A 62 5.80 -17.33 4.11
C LEU A 62 5.97 -17.39 2.59
N LEU A 63 6.98 -16.71 2.05
CA LEU A 63 7.31 -16.78 0.63
C LEU A 63 7.60 -18.21 0.19
N LYS A 64 8.43 -18.94 0.94
CA LYS A 64 8.77 -20.35 0.66
C LYS A 64 7.57 -21.30 0.73
N LYS A 65 6.59 -21.02 1.59
CA LYS A 65 5.34 -21.79 1.66
C LYS A 65 4.43 -21.56 0.45
N VAL A 66 4.34 -20.32 -0.04
CA VAL A 66 3.49 -19.96 -1.18
C VAL A 66 4.14 -20.37 -2.50
N PHE A 67 5.44 -20.15 -2.64
CA PHE A 67 6.21 -20.34 -3.88
C PHE A 67 7.23 -21.48 -3.76
N PHE A 68 6.80 -22.63 -3.27
CA PHE A 68 7.66 -23.77 -2.94
C PHE A 68 8.48 -24.34 -4.13
N GLN A 69 7.99 -24.20 -5.37
CA GLN A 69 8.69 -24.73 -6.56
C GLN A 69 9.69 -23.74 -7.16
N VAL A 70 9.61 -22.47 -6.79
CA VAL A 70 10.42 -21.42 -7.42
C VAL A 70 11.91 -21.66 -7.15
N ASP A 71 12.25 -22.00 -5.90
CA ASP A 71 13.63 -22.32 -5.51
C ASP A 71 14.19 -23.53 -6.27
N TYR A 72 13.38 -24.58 -6.43
CA TYR A 72 13.76 -25.79 -7.19
C TYR A 72 14.07 -25.48 -8.66
N TRP A 73 13.22 -24.67 -9.31
CA TRP A 73 13.42 -24.31 -10.71
C TRP A 73 14.59 -23.33 -10.90
N ILE A 74 14.78 -22.38 -9.98
CA ILE A 74 15.93 -21.48 -10.01
C ILE A 74 17.24 -22.28 -9.91
N GLU A 75 17.34 -23.24 -8.99
CA GLU A 75 18.52 -24.09 -8.87
C GLU A 75 18.79 -24.91 -10.13
N LYS A 76 17.73 -25.45 -10.75
CA LYS A 76 17.84 -26.25 -11.97
C LYS A 76 18.28 -25.42 -13.18
N ILE A 77 17.81 -24.18 -13.27
CA ILE A 77 18.23 -23.20 -14.30
C ILE A 77 19.70 -22.83 -14.09
N ASN A 78 20.11 -22.55 -12.84
CA ASN A 78 21.50 -22.22 -12.52
C ASN A 78 22.48 -23.36 -12.77
N LYS A 79 22.01 -24.62 -12.71
CA LYS A 79 22.79 -25.83 -13.02
C LYS A 79 22.79 -26.19 -14.52
N GLU A 80 22.10 -25.42 -15.36
CA GLU A 80 21.97 -25.63 -16.81
C GLU A 80 21.42 -27.02 -17.22
N GLU A 81 20.71 -27.71 -16.32
CA GLU A 81 20.20 -29.08 -16.54
C GLU A 81 18.89 -29.13 -17.36
N VAL A 82 18.36 -27.97 -17.79
CA VAL A 82 17.13 -27.90 -18.60
C VAL A 82 17.51 -27.95 -20.08
N LEU A 83 17.23 -29.09 -20.72
CA LEU A 83 17.65 -29.41 -22.09
C LEU A 83 17.03 -28.55 -23.21
N GLU A 84 16.12 -27.64 -22.92
CA GLU A 84 15.72 -26.58 -23.85
C GLU A 84 15.46 -25.30 -23.05
N GLY A 85 16.46 -24.41 -23.03
CA GLY A 85 16.38 -23.12 -22.34
C GLY A 85 15.32 -22.23 -22.98
N SER A 86 14.06 -22.39 -22.56
CA SER A 86 13.03 -21.42 -22.91
C SER A 86 13.34 -20.11 -22.20
N THR A 87 13.88 -19.14 -22.94
CA THR A 87 14.18 -17.78 -22.45
C THR A 87 12.98 -17.14 -21.72
N ALA A 88 11.76 -17.55 -22.08
CA ALA A 88 10.53 -17.12 -21.42
C ALA A 88 10.38 -17.68 -20.00
N ALA A 89 10.73 -18.95 -19.77
CA ALA A 89 10.68 -19.56 -18.43
C ALA A 89 11.69 -18.87 -17.49
N ASP A 90 12.91 -18.65 -17.97
CA ASP A 90 13.95 -17.94 -17.21
C ASP A 90 13.51 -16.52 -16.83
N GLY A 91 12.85 -15.81 -17.75
CA GLY A 91 12.30 -14.48 -17.49
C GLY A 91 11.24 -14.47 -16.40
N ILE A 92 10.33 -15.46 -16.41
CA ILE A 92 9.26 -15.58 -15.40
C ILE A 92 9.86 -15.83 -14.01
N PHE A 93 10.79 -16.79 -13.88
CA PHE A 93 11.39 -17.11 -12.58
C PHE A 93 12.26 -15.96 -12.05
N LYS A 94 13.03 -15.28 -12.92
CA LYS A 94 13.79 -14.08 -12.54
C LYS A 94 12.89 -12.92 -12.11
N SER A 95 11.73 -12.74 -12.76
CA SER A 95 10.76 -11.71 -12.37
C SER A 95 10.11 -11.97 -11.00
N ALA A 96 9.92 -13.23 -10.62
CA ALA A 96 9.37 -13.61 -9.32
C ALA A 96 10.35 -13.32 -8.16
N CYS A 97 11.65 -13.43 -8.42
CA CYS A 97 12.73 -13.17 -7.46
C CYS A 97 13.17 -11.69 -7.43
N SER A 98 12.96 -10.94 -8.52
CA SER A 98 13.35 -9.52 -8.63
C SER A 98 12.40 -8.57 -7.89
N THR A 99 12.29 -8.72 -6.58
CA THR A 99 11.78 -7.64 -5.71
C THR A 99 12.84 -6.54 -5.54
N ALA A 100 14.13 -6.85 -5.74
CA ALA A 100 15.25 -5.93 -5.53
C ALA A 100 15.21 -4.66 -6.41
N ASN A 101 14.85 -4.76 -7.70
CA ASN A 101 14.79 -3.60 -8.59
C ASN A 101 13.60 -2.68 -8.30
N LEU A 102 12.49 -3.23 -7.79
CA LEU A 102 11.36 -2.44 -7.32
C LEU A 102 11.71 -1.74 -6.00
N ASN A 103 12.41 -2.42 -5.09
CA ASN A 103 12.82 -1.86 -3.80
C ASN A 103 13.72 -0.63 -3.96
N HIS A 104 14.70 -0.65 -4.86
CA HIS A 104 15.57 0.52 -5.13
C HIS A 104 14.80 1.73 -5.69
N ALA A 105 13.75 1.51 -6.50
CA ALA A 105 12.90 2.60 -6.98
C ALA A 105 11.97 3.14 -5.88
N LEU A 106 11.53 2.28 -4.95
CA LEU A 106 10.68 2.65 -3.81
C LEU A 106 11.45 3.43 -2.74
N GLU A 107 12.70 3.05 -2.47
CA GLU A 107 13.58 3.74 -1.50
C GLU A 107 13.83 5.20 -1.88
N ASN A 108 13.79 5.53 -3.18
CA ASN A 108 13.97 6.89 -3.69
C ASN A 108 12.65 7.65 -3.93
N THR A 109 11.49 7.03 -3.65
CA THR A 109 10.19 7.68 -3.87
C THR A 109 9.66 8.26 -2.55
N GLU A 110 9.56 9.59 -2.47
CA GLU A 110 8.98 10.25 -1.30
C GLU A 110 7.50 9.85 -1.09
N GLU A 111 7.10 9.55 0.15
CA GLU A 111 5.70 9.28 0.46
C GLU A 111 4.88 10.56 0.21
N PRO A 112 3.80 10.51 -0.60
CA PRO A 112 2.95 11.69 -0.78
C PRO A 112 2.25 12.03 0.54
N GLY A 113 2.31 13.32 0.93
CA GLY A 113 1.81 13.80 2.23
C GLY A 113 0.34 13.47 2.50
N GLU A 114 -0.48 13.27 1.47
CA GLU A 114 -1.88 12.86 1.59
C GLU A 114 -2.05 11.48 2.26
N LEU A 115 -1.13 10.53 2.01
CA LEU A 115 -1.16 9.20 2.63
C LEU A 115 -0.74 9.25 4.11
N LEU A 116 0.18 10.14 4.45
CA LEU A 116 0.53 10.42 5.85
C LEU A 116 -0.68 10.97 6.60
N LEU A 117 -1.41 11.91 6.00
CA LEU A 117 -2.63 12.46 6.57
C LEU A 117 -3.71 11.38 6.75
N GLN A 118 -3.97 10.54 5.74
CA GLN A 118 -4.94 9.44 5.85
C GLN A 118 -4.59 8.45 6.94
N ARG A 119 -3.30 8.17 7.19
CA ARG A 119 -2.86 7.29 8.29
C ARG A 119 -2.93 7.98 9.66
N ALA A 120 -2.70 9.29 9.72
CA ALA A 120 -2.68 10.05 10.96
C ALA A 120 -4.09 10.34 11.50
N ILE A 121 -5.04 10.69 10.63
CA ILE A 121 -6.43 11.03 11.00
C ILE A 121 -7.10 9.97 11.90
N PRO A 122 -7.11 8.67 11.58
CA PRO A 122 -7.75 7.67 12.42
C PRO A 122 -7.03 7.47 13.75
N LYS A 123 -5.69 7.60 13.78
CA LYS A 123 -4.90 7.51 15.03
C LYS A 123 -5.25 8.65 15.98
N VAL A 124 -5.30 9.88 15.48
CA VAL A 124 -5.71 11.06 16.26
C VAL A 124 -7.15 10.91 16.72
N GLY A 125 -8.04 10.42 15.86
CA GLY A 125 -9.44 10.15 16.21
C GLY A 125 -9.60 9.13 17.35
N ASN A 126 -8.79 8.07 17.35
CA ASN A 126 -8.81 7.08 18.44
C ASN A 126 -8.26 7.67 19.75
N HIS A 127 -7.15 8.41 19.68
CA HIS A 127 -6.60 9.09 20.85
C HIS A 127 -7.60 10.07 21.50
N LEU A 128 -8.33 10.82 20.68
CA LEU A 128 -9.37 11.74 21.15
C LEU A 128 -10.55 11.00 21.82
N LYS A 129 -10.93 9.82 21.30
CA LYS A 129 -11.96 8.98 21.93
C LYS A 129 -11.49 8.47 23.29
N ASP A 130 -10.25 7.99 23.38
CA ASP A 130 -9.67 7.50 24.64
C ASP A 130 -9.58 8.63 25.68
N LEU A 131 -9.13 9.82 25.27
CA LEU A 131 -9.07 10.99 26.15
C LEU A 131 -10.48 11.38 26.65
N LYS A 132 -11.48 11.34 25.77
CA LYS A 132 -12.88 11.60 26.13
C LYS A 132 -13.39 10.57 27.15
N HIS A 133 -13.05 9.29 26.97
CA HIS A 133 -13.39 8.24 27.92
C HIS A 133 -12.71 8.45 29.28
N GLN A 134 -11.43 8.82 29.31
CA GLN A 134 -10.71 9.12 30.54
C GLN A 134 -11.32 10.30 31.30
N VAL A 135 -11.62 11.40 30.61
CA VAL A 135 -12.27 12.58 31.21
C VAL A 135 -13.66 12.24 31.75
N PHE A 136 -14.42 11.41 31.02
CA PHE A 136 -15.72 10.94 31.49
C PHE A 136 -15.60 10.13 32.80
N MET A 137 -14.65 9.19 32.86
CA MET A 137 -14.41 8.38 34.06
C MET A 137 -13.96 9.22 35.26
N LEU A 138 -13.03 10.16 35.05
CA LEU A 138 -12.59 11.10 36.08
C LEU A 138 -13.74 11.98 36.58
N SER A 139 -14.60 12.46 35.68
CA SER A 139 -15.77 13.27 36.07
C SER A 139 -16.77 12.47 36.91
N ALA A 140 -16.93 11.17 36.63
CA ALA A 140 -17.79 10.29 37.41
C ALA A 140 -17.20 10.03 38.82
N GLN A 141 -15.89 9.82 38.93
CA GLN A 141 -15.20 9.69 40.21
C GLN A 141 -15.33 10.96 41.07
N VAL A 142 -15.14 12.14 40.47
CA VAL A 142 -15.29 13.42 41.17
C VAL A 142 -16.72 13.60 41.68
N ARG A 143 -17.74 13.28 40.87
CA ARG A 143 -19.14 13.32 41.31
C ARG A 143 -19.41 12.37 42.47
N SER A 144 -18.91 11.14 42.39
CA SER A 144 -19.03 10.14 43.45
C SER A 144 -18.43 10.63 44.77
N LEU A 145 -17.22 11.19 44.73
CA LEU A 145 -16.56 11.75 45.90
C LEU A 145 -17.35 12.93 46.48
N ASN A 146 -17.90 13.79 45.62
CA ASN A 146 -18.67 14.94 46.05
C ASN A 146 -20.00 14.51 46.73
N THR A 147 -20.68 13.48 46.20
CA THR A 147 -21.86 12.90 46.87
C THR A 147 -21.53 12.28 48.23
N LEU A 148 -20.37 11.64 48.38
CA LEU A 148 -19.93 11.11 49.69
C LEU A 148 -19.67 12.26 50.68
N LEU A 149 -19.02 13.32 50.23
CA LEU A 149 -18.72 14.50 51.05
C LEU A 149 -20.02 15.19 51.52
N GLN A 150 -21.01 15.33 50.65
CA GLN A 150 -22.34 15.85 51.00
C GLN A 150 -23.07 14.93 52.00
N GLY A 151 -22.95 13.60 51.85
CA GLY A 151 -23.49 12.64 52.81
C GLY A 151 -22.89 12.77 54.22
N PHE A 152 -21.58 13.05 54.32
CA PHE A 152 -20.93 13.33 55.60
C PHE A 152 -21.37 14.66 56.22
N GLN A 153 -21.61 15.69 55.41
CA GLN A 153 -22.08 17.00 55.89
C GLN A 153 -23.56 17.01 56.30
N ALA A 154 -24.36 16.04 55.87
CA ALA A 154 -25.77 15.90 56.21
C ALA A 154 -26.02 15.19 57.56
N PHE A 155 -24.96 14.74 58.26
CA PHE A 155 -25.11 14.22 59.62
C PHE A 155 -25.39 15.35 60.61
N PRO A 156 -26.52 15.32 61.34
CA PRO A 156 -26.83 16.36 62.33
C PRO A 156 -25.80 16.31 63.47
N ALA A 157 -25.37 17.49 63.94
CA ALA A 157 -24.39 17.64 65.01
C ALA A 157 -24.89 17.23 66.41
N ASP A 158 -26.08 16.65 66.54
CA ASP A 158 -26.76 16.37 67.81
C ASP A 158 -26.52 14.96 68.36
N ILE A 159 -25.44 14.28 67.93
CA ILE A 159 -25.02 12.99 68.49
C ILE A 159 -23.62 13.15 69.09
N PHE A 160 -23.49 14.04 70.08
CA PHE A 160 -22.49 13.99 71.15
C PHE A 160 -23.03 14.70 72.39
#